data_AF-A0A941Y0B7-F1
#
_entry.id   AF-A0A941Y0B7-F1
#
_cell.length_a   1.000
_cell.length_b   1.000
_cell.length_c   1.000
_cell.angle_alpha   90.00
_cell.angle_beta   90.00
_cell.angle_gamma   90.00
#
_symmetry.space_group_name_H-M   'P 1'
#
loop_
_entity.id
_entity.type
_entity.pdbx_description
1 polymer ?
#
loop_
_entity_poly.entity_id
_entity_poly.type
_entity_poly.pdbx_seq_one_letter_code
_entity_poly.pdbx_strand_id
1 'polypeptide(L)'
;MPAGKPGWGRAPNSRARAPPSRSDAAERTVPVTARDAQRGRVYAAEAFVRTMFDRAGERAGRAVDFFGDQLTLPPEARFASVAAVAGYVDDVLALPGVRERWPAAEPLLVRARRGIGAAHYEHTGGDQGAAVVAVPDGDSRWALRELVVLHEIAHHLCRSDPPHGPEFTATLCDLAGAVMGAEVGYVLRVVYAKEGAR
;
A
#
# COMPACT_ATOMS: atom_id res chain seq x y z
N MET A 1 -22.96 -86.88 -35.86
CA MET A 1 -23.24 -85.44 -35.63
C MET A 1 -22.21 -84.94 -34.63
N PRO A 2 -21.47 -83.86 -34.93
CA PRO A 2 -20.04 -83.75 -34.58
C PRO A 2 -19.71 -82.60 -33.61
N ALA A 3 -18.41 -82.46 -33.33
CA ALA A 3 -17.70 -81.32 -32.73
C ALA A 3 -17.62 -81.28 -31.19
N GLY A 4 -16.53 -80.86 -30.56
CA GLY A 4 -15.43 -80.06 -31.07
C GLY A 4 -14.17 -80.15 -30.20
N LYS A 5 -13.11 -79.67 -30.85
CA LYS A 5 -11.68 -79.64 -30.51
C LYS A 5 -11.34 -78.60 -29.41
N PRO A 6 -10.06 -78.55 -28.94
CA PRO A 6 -9.68 -78.18 -27.58
C PRO A 6 -9.54 -76.67 -27.33
N GLY A 7 -9.69 -76.30 -26.06
CA GLY A 7 -9.58 -74.95 -25.52
C GLY A 7 -8.18 -74.36 -25.68
N TRP A 8 -8.16 -73.13 -26.18
CA TRP A 8 -6.97 -72.29 -26.31
C TRP A 8 -6.55 -71.73 -24.95
N GLY A 9 -5.27 -71.90 -24.62
CA GLY A 9 -4.63 -71.20 -23.52
C GLY A 9 -4.57 -69.69 -23.77
N ARG A 10 -4.88 -68.91 -22.74
CA ARG A 10 -4.44 -67.52 -22.61
C ARG A 10 -3.76 -67.34 -21.25
N ALA A 11 -2.54 -66.84 -21.31
CA ALA A 11 -1.74 -66.42 -20.18
C ALA A 11 -2.40 -65.24 -19.42
N PRO A 12 -2.23 -65.14 -18.10
CA PRO A 12 -2.59 -63.94 -17.36
C PRO A 12 -1.55 -62.83 -17.62
N ASN A 13 -1.98 -61.73 -18.22
CA ASN A 13 -1.21 -60.50 -18.33
C ASN A 13 -1.64 -59.54 -17.21
N SER A 14 -1.12 -59.74 -16.00
CA SER A 14 -1.25 -58.78 -14.90
C SER A 14 0.02 -57.93 -14.81
N ARG A 15 0.08 -56.88 -15.64
CA ARG A 15 1.00 -55.76 -15.38
C ARG A 15 0.61 -55.11 -14.07
N ALA A 16 1.40 -55.35 -13.03
CA ALA A 16 1.34 -54.60 -11.78
C ALA A 16 1.52 -53.10 -12.09
N ARG A 17 0.53 -52.30 -11.75
CA ARG A 17 0.58 -50.84 -11.84
C ARG A 17 1.40 -50.35 -10.65
N ALA A 18 2.60 -49.85 -10.91
CA ALA A 18 3.41 -49.20 -9.88
C ALA A 18 2.66 -47.99 -9.29
N PRO A 19 2.76 -47.73 -7.96
CA PRO A 19 2.23 -46.52 -7.38
C PRO A 19 2.99 -45.29 -7.94
N PRO A 20 2.32 -44.15 -8.18
CA PRO A 20 3.02 -42.94 -8.60
C PRO A 20 4.01 -42.49 -7.52
N SER A 21 5.22 -42.15 -7.97
CA SER A 21 6.31 -41.62 -7.16
C SER A 21 5.93 -40.30 -6.51
N ARG A 22 6.23 -40.15 -5.20
CA ARG A 22 6.07 -38.92 -4.41
C ARG A 22 7.15 -37.89 -4.78
N SER A 23 7.08 -37.32 -5.96
CA SER A 23 7.87 -36.14 -6.33
C SER A 23 7.03 -35.26 -7.25
N ASP A 24 6.94 -33.98 -6.95
CA ASP A 24 6.18 -32.92 -7.64
C ASP A 24 4.77 -32.59 -7.14
N ALA A 25 4.63 -32.46 -5.82
CA ALA A 25 3.75 -31.42 -5.28
C ALA A 25 4.61 -30.44 -4.49
N ALA A 26 5.22 -29.48 -5.18
CA ALA A 26 5.65 -28.25 -4.53
C ALA A 26 4.38 -27.61 -3.97
N GLU A 27 4.18 -27.79 -2.67
CA GLU A 27 3.17 -27.14 -1.88
C GLU A 27 3.35 -25.63 -2.12
N ARG A 28 2.45 -25.05 -2.91
CA ARG A 28 2.32 -23.60 -3.01
C ARG A 28 1.84 -23.14 -1.63
N THR A 29 2.78 -22.94 -0.71
CA THR A 29 2.54 -22.16 0.50
C THR A 29 2.16 -20.78 0.02
N VAL A 30 0.85 -20.51 0.00
CA VAL A 30 0.34 -19.16 -0.14
C VAL A 30 0.89 -18.43 1.09
N PRO A 31 1.73 -17.39 0.94
CA PRO A 31 2.23 -16.68 2.10
C PRO A 31 1.03 -16.16 2.89
N VAL A 32 0.89 -16.61 4.13
CA VAL A 32 -0.11 -16.07 5.06
C VAL A 32 0.35 -14.66 5.36
N THR A 33 -0.34 -13.67 4.81
CA THR A 33 -0.08 -12.27 5.13
C THR A 33 -0.35 -12.04 6.61
N ALA A 34 0.58 -11.35 7.28
CA ALA A 34 0.42 -11.04 8.69
C ALA A 34 -0.83 -10.20 8.90
N ARG A 35 -1.56 -10.44 10.00
CA ARG A 35 -2.73 -9.62 10.34
C ARG A 35 -2.26 -8.18 10.53
N ASP A 36 -2.87 -7.28 9.78
CA ASP A 36 -2.66 -5.84 9.89
C ASP A 36 -3.33 -5.25 11.14
N ALA A 37 -2.75 -5.53 12.31
CA ALA A 37 -3.28 -5.16 13.61
C ALA A 37 -3.18 -3.66 13.93
N GLN A 38 -2.33 -2.93 13.20
CA GLN A 38 -2.02 -1.53 13.48
C GLN A 38 -2.82 -0.53 12.65
N ARG A 39 -3.41 -0.97 11.52
CA ARG A 39 -4.20 -0.13 10.60
C ARG A 39 -5.16 0.84 11.28
N GLY A 40 -5.91 0.36 12.29
CA GLY A 40 -6.87 1.20 13.01
C GLY A 40 -6.22 2.38 13.73
N ARG A 41 -5.05 2.18 14.35
CA ARG A 41 -4.29 3.22 15.05
C ARG A 41 -3.66 4.20 14.07
N VAL A 42 -3.12 3.69 12.95
CA VAL A 42 -2.56 4.52 11.88
C VAL A 42 -3.63 5.46 11.31
N TYR A 43 -4.81 4.94 10.98
CA TYR A 43 -5.91 5.77 10.47
C TYR A 43 -6.45 6.77 11.52
N ALA A 44 -6.48 6.40 12.79
CA ALA A 44 -6.86 7.32 13.86
C ALA A 44 -5.84 8.48 13.97
N ALA A 45 -4.55 8.17 13.96
CA ALA A 45 -3.47 9.15 13.98
C ALA A 45 -3.56 10.11 12.78
N GLU A 46 -3.70 9.59 11.56
CA GLU A 46 -3.77 10.42 10.36
C GLU A 46 -5.06 11.25 10.29
N ALA A 47 -6.18 10.73 10.81
CA ALA A 47 -7.41 11.50 10.96
C ALA A 47 -7.21 12.70 11.88
N PHE A 48 -6.50 12.51 12.99
CA PHE A 48 -6.15 13.60 13.90
C PHE A 48 -5.26 14.65 13.21
N VAL A 49 -4.23 14.23 12.47
CA VAL A 49 -3.36 15.15 11.70
C VAL A 49 -4.15 15.93 10.65
N ARG A 50 -5.06 15.27 9.94
CA ARG A 50 -5.97 15.92 9.00
C ARG A 50 -6.80 17.03 9.64
N THR A 51 -7.36 16.78 10.83
CA THR A 51 -8.09 17.79 11.59
C THR A 51 -7.19 18.96 12.03
N MET A 52 -5.91 18.72 12.34
CA MET A 52 -4.97 19.81 12.65
C MET A 52 -4.74 20.71 11.44
N PHE A 53 -4.58 20.15 10.23
CA PHE A 53 -4.48 20.96 9.01
C PHE A 53 -5.73 21.79 8.72
N ASP A 54 -6.92 21.24 8.96
CA ASP A 54 -8.17 21.98 8.78
C ASP A 54 -8.21 23.19 9.74
N ARG A 55 -7.89 22.98 11.02
CA ARG A 55 -7.80 24.06 12.03
C ARG A 55 -6.70 25.08 11.74
N ALA A 56 -5.55 24.64 11.22
CA ALA A 56 -4.47 25.54 10.82
C ALA A 56 -4.94 26.46 9.67
N GLY A 57 -5.68 25.90 8.70
CA GLY A 57 -6.20 26.66 7.56
C GLY A 57 -7.20 27.77 7.92
N GLU A 58 -7.85 27.68 9.08
CA GLU A 58 -8.77 28.71 9.58
C GLU A 58 -8.05 29.96 10.13
N ARG A 59 -6.74 29.89 10.36
CA ARG A 59 -5.94 30.95 10.99
C ARG A 59 -4.97 31.57 9.98
N ALA A 60 -4.87 32.90 9.96
CA ALA A 60 -4.01 33.63 9.02
C ALA A 60 -2.52 33.22 9.06
N GLY A 61 -2.03 32.75 10.22
CA GLY A 61 -0.65 32.29 10.40
C GLY A 61 -0.46 30.77 10.40
N ARG A 62 -1.51 29.98 10.19
CA ARG A 62 -1.49 28.50 10.21
C ARG A 62 -0.83 27.84 11.44
N ALA A 63 -0.77 28.58 12.54
CA ALA A 63 -0.20 28.10 13.80
C ALA A 63 -1.21 27.21 14.55
N VAL A 64 -0.71 26.10 15.09
CA VAL A 64 -1.46 25.16 15.93
C VAL A 64 -0.70 24.91 17.24
N ASP A 65 -1.43 24.74 18.33
CA ASP A 65 -0.86 24.28 19.58
C ASP A 65 -0.70 22.76 19.52
N PHE A 66 0.54 22.27 19.61
CA PHE A 66 0.90 20.88 19.51
C PHE A 66 1.72 20.46 20.72
N PHE A 67 1.06 19.78 21.68
CA PHE A 67 1.66 19.30 22.94
C PHE A 67 2.39 20.37 23.76
N GLY A 68 1.87 21.60 23.77
CA GLY A 68 2.43 22.70 24.55
C GLY A 68 3.38 23.60 23.76
N ASP A 69 3.80 23.18 22.56
CA ASP A 69 4.55 24.00 21.62
C ASP A 69 3.63 24.60 20.56
N GLN A 70 4.02 25.76 20.02
CA GLN A 70 3.35 26.36 18.86
C GLN A 70 4.07 25.93 17.58
N LEU A 71 3.35 25.31 16.66
CA LEU A 71 3.88 24.85 15.39
C LEU A 71 3.14 25.54 14.23
N THR A 72 3.88 26.03 13.24
CA THR A 72 3.27 26.51 11.99
C THR A 72 3.23 25.38 10.98
N LEU A 73 2.02 24.97 10.57
CA LEU A 73 1.88 23.93 9.56
C LEU A 73 1.91 24.52 8.14
N PRO A 74 2.61 23.86 7.19
CA PRO A 74 2.57 24.25 5.79
C PRO A 74 1.13 24.13 5.23
N PRO A 75 0.83 24.76 4.08
CA PRO A 75 -0.38 24.44 3.33
C PRO A 75 -0.41 22.94 2.99
N GLU A 76 -1.60 22.36 2.96
CA GLU A 76 -1.81 20.99 2.48
C GLU A 76 -2.48 21.06 1.11
N ALA A 77 -1.90 20.39 0.12
CA ALA A 77 -2.46 20.30 -1.21
C ALA A 77 -3.79 19.55 -1.22
N ARG A 78 -4.67 19.95 -2.15
CA ARG A 78 -5.96 19.32 -2.41
C ARG A 78 -6.13 19.13 -3.90
N PHE A 79 -6.36 17.89 -4.33
CA PHE A 79 -6.42 17.52 -5.73
C PHE A 79 -7.87 17.32 -6.17
N ALA A 80 -8.25 17.99 -7.25
CA ALA A 80 -9.58 17.89 -7.85
C ALA A 80 -9.63 16.99 -9.09
N SER A 81 -8.51 16.36 -9.48
CA SER A 81 -8.46 15.48 -10.64
C SER A 81 -7.40 14.40 -10.48
N VAL A 82 -7.62 13.26 -11.16
CA VAL A 82 -6.65 12.15 -11.23
C VAL A 82 -5.34 12.60 -11.86
N ALA A 83 -5.39 13.46 -12.88
CA ALA A 83 -4.21 14.00 -13.55
C ALA A 83 -3.35 14.86 -12.61
N ALA A 84 -3.97 15.67 -11.73
CA ALA A 84 -3.23 16.44 -10.75
C ALA A 84 -2.54 15.55 -9.72
N VAL A 85 -3.17 14.44 -9.32
CA VAL A 85 -2.54 13.45 -8.44
C VAL A 85 -1.37 12.75 -9.13
N ALA A 86 -1.52 12.37 -10.41
CA ALA A 86 -0.46 11.73 -11.19
C ALA A 86 0.79 12.61 -11.26
N GLY A 87 0.64 13.89 -11.66
CA GLY A 87 1.76 14.83 -11.70
C GLY A 87 2.41 15.04 -10.33
N TYR A 88 1.61 15.16 -9.27
CA TYR A 88 2.12 15.29 -7.91
C TYR A 88 2.91 14.05 -7.45
N VAL A 89 2.46 12.83 -7.78
CA VAL A 89 3.20 11.60 -7.47
C VAL A 89 4.55 11.58 -8.18
N ASP A 90 4.58 11.95 -9.46
CA ASP A 90 5.83 12.04 -10.24
C ASP A 90 6.79 13.07 -9.62
N ASP A 91 6.28 14.25 -9.25
CA ASP A 91 7.05 15.32 -8.62
C ASP A 91 7.64 14.86 -7.28
N VAL A 92 6.85 14.21 -6.43
CA VAL A 92 7.30 13.67 -5.14
C VAL A 92 8.40 12.64 -5.31
N LEU A 93 8.23 11.67 -6.22
CA LEU A 93 9.25 10.64 -6.47
C LEU A 93 10.51 11.22 -7.15
N ALA A 94 10.41 12.38 -7.79
CA ALA A 94 11.53 13.08 -8.38
C ALA A 94 12.33 13.95 -7.39
N LEU A 95 11.76 14.28 -6.20
CA LEU A 95 12.44 15.11 -5.21
C LEU A 95 13.80 14.52 -4.80
N PRO A 96 14.88 15.32 -4.74
CA PRO A 96 16.22 14.82 -4.40
C PRO A 96 16.28 14.04 -3.08
N GLY A 97 15.65 14.56 -2.03
CA GLY A 97 15.62 13.88 -0.72
C GLY A 97 14.86 12.56 -0.73
N VAL A 98 13.81 12.43 -1.55
CA VAL A 98 13.07 11.17 -1.73
C VAL A 98 13.93 10.17 -2.52
N ARG A 99 14.58 10.60 -3.60
CA ARG A 99 15.46 9.73 -4.41
C ARG A 99 16.70 9.26 -3.64
N GLU A 100 17.26 10.12 -2.80
CA GLU A 100 18.41 9.76 -1.95
C GLU A 100 18.02 8.71 -0.91
N ARG A 101 16.84 8.86 -0.28
CA ARG A 101 16.34 7.96 0.76
C ARG A 101 15.84 6.63 0.19
N TRP A 102 15.17 6.66 -0.96
CA TRP A 102 14.60 5.49 -1.64
C TRP A 102 15.09 5.36 -3.09
N PRO A 103 16.38 5.05 -3.30
CA PRO A 103 16.99 5.04 -4.65
C PRO A 103 16.46 3.92 -5.56
N ALA A 104 15.85 2.89 -4.98
CA ALA A 104 15.24 1.77 -5.69
C ALA A 104 13.73 1.95 -5.96
N ALA A 105 13.17 3.14 -5.70
CA ALA A 105 11.76 3.40 -5.95
C ALA A 105 11.43 3.27 -7.44
N GLU A 106 10.52 2.37 -7.76
CA GLU A 106 9.99 2.19 -9.12
C GLU A 106 8.98 3.29 -9.46
N PRO A 107 8.66 3.52 -10.75
CA PRO A 107 7.55 4.38 -11.13
C PRO A 107 6.23 3.95 -10.48
N LEU A 108 5.41 4.93 -10.08
CA LEU A 108 4.10 4.72 -9.47
C LEU A 108 3.02 5.33 -10.36
N LEU A 109 2.18 4.48 -10.94
CA LEU A 109 1.09 4.95 -11.81
C LEU A 109 -0.12 5.37 -10.98
N VAL A 110 -0.90 6.31 -11.48
CA VAL A 110 -2.17 6.72 -10.86
C VAL A 110 -3.31 6.44 -11.83
N ARG A 111 -4.38 5.81 -11.33
CA ARG A 111 -5.59 5.54 -12.13
C ARG A 111 -6.85 5.98 -11.41
N ALA A 112 -7.86 6.33 -12.21
CA ALA A 112 -9.21 6.50 -11.73
C ALA A 112 -9.81 5.18 -11.23
N ARG A 113 -10.67 5.25 -10.21
CA ARG A 113 -11.61 4.19 -9.84
C ARG A 113 -13.01 4.76 -9.65
N ARG A 114 -14.02 3.96 -10.01
CA ARG A 114 -15.42 4.31 -9.74
C ARG A 114 -15.74 4.13 -8.25
N GLY A 115 -16.46 5.10 -7.69
CA GLY A 115 -16.98 5.07 -6.31
C GLY A 115 -16.23 5.98 -5.34
N ILE A 116 -16.82 6.19 -4.16
CA ILE A 116 -16.31 7.07 -3.09
C ILE A 116 -15.27 6.42 -2.17
N GLY A 117 -14.88 5.16 -2.43
CA GLY A 117 -13.96 4.43 -1.57
C GLY A 117 -12.58 5.07 -1.57
N ALA A 118 -11.90 5.08 -0.42
CA ALA A 118 -10.59 5.73 -0.26
C ALA A 118 -9.57 5.37 -1.37
N ALA A 119 -8.61 6.27 -1.59
CA ALA A 119 -7.42 5.94 -2.34
C ALA A 119 -6.77 4.69 -1.74
N HIS A 120 -6.15 3.87 -2.58
CA HIS A 120 -5.37 2.73 -2.11
C HIS A 120 -4.32 2.36 -3.14
N TYR A 121 -3.17 1.93 -2.63
CA TYR A 121 -2.09 1.32 -3.36
C TYR A 121 -2.42 -0.13 -3.75
N GLU A 122 -2.10 -0.49 -4.98
CA GLU A 122 -2.17 -1.83 -5.53
C GLU A 122 -0.82 -2.17 -6.19
N HIS A 123 -0.30 -3.37 -5.93
CA HIS A 123 0.84 -3.92 -6.66
C HIS A 123 0.46 -5.30 -7.19
N THR A 124 0.43 -5.45 -8.51
CA THR A 124 0.17 -6.74 -9.16
C THR A 124 1.49 -7.53 -9.24
N GLY A 125 1.83 -8.25 -8.16
CA GLY A 125 3.15 -8.87 -7.97
C GLY A 125 3.76 -9.59 -9.18
N GLY A 126 5.04 -9.29 -9.45
CA GLY A 126 5.92 -9.88 -10.46
C GLY A 126 6.97 -8.87 -10.94
N ASP A 127 8.04 -9.32 -11.61
CA ASP A 127 9.11 -8.44 -12.16
C ASP A 127 8.60 -7.42 -13.22
N GLN A 128 7.33 -7.56 -13.64
CA GLN A 128 6.64 -6.68 -14.58
C GLN A 128 5.35 -6.08 -14.00
N GLY A 129 5.13 -6.25 -12.70
CA GLY A 129 3.95 -5.75 -12.00
C GLY A 129 3.95 -4.24 -11.89
N ALA A 130 2.92 -3.58 -12.39
CA ALA A 130 2.78 -2.13 -12.23
C ALA A 130 2.34 -1.80 -10.80
N ALA A 131 3.06 -0.90 -10.14
CA ALA A 131 2.61 -0.25 -8.92
C ALA A 131 1.59 0.84 -9.29
N VAL A 132 0.41 0.80 -8.68
CA VAL A 132 -0.71 1.68 -9.04
C VAL A 132 -1.38 2.25 -7.79
N VAL A 133 -1.62 3.56 -7.76
CA VAL A 133 -2.55 4.20 -6.83
C VAL A 133 -3.90 4.36 -7.51
N ALA A 134 -4.92 3.72 -6.97
CA ALA A 134 -6.29 3.86 -7.42
C ALA A 134 -6.99 4.99 -6.64
N VAL A 135 -7.23 6.12 -7.29
CA VAL A 135 -7.90 7.29 -6.67
C VAL A 135 -9.33 7.44 -7.14
N PRO A 136 -10.26 7.87 -6.28
CA PRO A 136 -11.63 8.16 -6.72
C PRO A 136 -11.63 9.17 -7.87
N ASP A 137 -12.59 9.02 -8.77
CA ASP A 137 -12.89 9.99 -9.83
C ASP A 137 -14.24 10.62 -9.45
N GLY A 138 -14.19 11.73 -8.71
CA GLY A 138 -15.37 12.34 -8.08
C GLY A 138 -15.90 13.56 -8.83
N ASP A 139 -17.21 13.80 -8.73
CA ASP A 139 -17.84 15.08 -9.11
C ASP A 139 -17.37 16.23 -8.18
N SER A 140 -17.64 17.48 -8.62
CA SER A 140 -17.11 18.79 -8.17
C SER A 140 -17.10 19.15 -6.66
N ARG A 141 -17.49 18.26 -5.74
CA ARG A 141 -17.51 18.49 -4.28
C ARG A 141 -16.42 17.75 -3.48
N TRP A 142 -15.57 16.97 -4.13
CA TRP A 142 -14.52 16.19 -3.47
C TRP A 142 -13.13 16.66 -3.87
N ALA A 143 -12.21 16.70 -2.90
CA ALA A 143 -10.79 16.87 -3.16
C ALA A 143 -9.98 15.84 -2.37
N LEU A 144 -9.07 15.13 -3.05
CA LEU A 144 -8.13 14.22 -2.41
C LEU A 144 -7.06 15.03 -1.69
N ARG A 145 -6.78 14.69 -0.44
CA ARG A 145 -5.80 15.41 0.39
C ARG A 145 -4.39 14.90 0.16
N GLU A 146 -3.42 15.79 0.23
CA GLU A 146 -1.99 15.48 0.13
C GLU A 146 -1.55 14.35 1.05
N LEU A 147 -1.94 14.40 2.33
CA LEU A 147 -1.54 13.37 3.29
C LEU A 147 -2.08 11.97 2.92
N VAL A 148 -3.24 11.91 2.25
CA VAL A 148 -3.79 10.64 1.74
C VAL A 148 -2.96 10.14 0.56
N VAL A 149 -2.53 11.02 -0.35
CA VAL A 149 -1.64 10.62 -1.46
C VAL A 149 -0.29 10.15 -0.93
N LEU A 150 0.29 10.85 0.06
CA LEU A 150 1.54 10.46 0.70
C LEU A 150 1.43 9.12 1.43
N HIS A 151 0.28 8.79 2.02
CA HIS A 151 0.02 7.48 2.60
C HIS A 151 0.15 6.37 1.54
N GLU A 152 -0.42 6.57 0.35
CA GLU A 152 -0.31 5.58 -0.73
C GLU A 152 1.11 5.50 -1.31
N ILE A 153 1.82 6.62 -1.42
CA ILE A 153 3.24 6.61 -1.81
C ILE A 153 4.07 5.87 -0.75
N ALA A 154 3.76 6.00 0.53
CA ALA A 154 4.47 5.27 1.59
C ALA A 154 4.29 3.75 1.46
N HIS A 155 3.11 3.26 1.09
CA HIS A 155 2.90 1.83 0.76
C HIS A 155 3.74 1.39 -0.45
N HIS A 156 3.92 2.26 -1.43
CA HIS A 156 4.80 1.98 -2.57
C HIS A 156 6.27 1.89 -2.18
N LEU A 157 6.74 2.84 -1.36
CA LEU A 157 8.13 2.92 -0.91
C LEU A 157 8.48 1.86 0.15
N CYS A 158 7.48 1.36 0.88
CA CYS A 158 7.62 0.37 1.93
C CYS A 158 6.57 -0.73 1.79
N ARG A 159 6.94 -1.81 1.09
CA ARG A 159 6.08 -3.00 0.87
C ARG A 159 6.15 -4.02 2.01
N SER A 160 6.21 -3.55 3.26
CA SER A 160 6.32 -4.40 4.46
C SER A 160 5.05 -5.21 4.73
N ASP A 161 5.20 -6.36 5.42
CA ASP A 161 4.08 -7.16 5.94
C ASP A 161 4.21 -7.26 7.47
N PRO A 162 3.23 -6.78 8.27
CA PRO A 162 1.96 -6.17 7.86
C PRO A 162 2.11 -4.77 7.22
N PRO A 163 1.16 -4.34 6.36
CA PRO A 163 1.25 -3.07 5.64
C PRO A 163 1.34 -1.80 6.49
N HIS A 164 0.78 -1.79 7.71
CA HIS A 164 0.80 -0.62 8.59
C HIS A 164 1.71 -0.81 9.82
N GLY A 165 2.83 -1.51 9.63
CA GLY A 165 3.82 -1.75 10.67
C GLY A 165 4.74 -0.56 10.99
N PRO A 166 5.74 -0.79 11.87
CA PRO A 166 6.79 0.18 12.22
C PRO A 166 7.43 0.83 10.99
N GLU A 167 7.79 0.02 9.99
CA GLU A 167 8.48 0.44 8.78
C GLU A 167 7.62 1.39 7.93
N PHE A 168 6.32 1.12 7.84
CA PHE A 168 5.36 1.99 7.17
C PHE A 168 5.26 3.35 7.87
N THR A 169 5.05 3.36 9.18
CA THR A 169 4.91 4.62 9.94
C THR A 169 6.18 5.47 9.87
N ALA A 170 7.36 4.84 9.96
CA ALA A 170 8.64 5.53 9.77
C ALA A 170 8.77 6.10 8.35
N THR A 171 8.40 5.31 7.33
CA THR A 171 8.43 5.72 5.91
C THR A 171 7.53 6.93 5.67
N LEU A 172 6.30 6.93 6.19
CA LEU A 172 5.37 8.03 6.02
C LEU A 172 5.83 9.30 6.77
N CYS A 173 6.45 9.16 7.95
CA CYS A 173 7.04 10.30 8.66
C CYS A 173 8.20 10.93 7.89
N ASP A 174 9.12 10.12 7.40
CA ASP A 174 10.28 10.58 6.60
C ASP A 174 9.81 11.23 5.30
N LEU A 175 8.84 10.62 4.61
CA LEU A 175 8.28 11.12 3.36
C LEU A 175 7.56 12.45 3.56
N ALA A 176 6.68 12.56 4.56
CA ALA A 176 5.99 13.81 4.86
C ALA A 176 6.97 14.91 5.30
N GLY A 177 8.04 14.55 6.02
CA GLY A 177 9.13 15.44 6.37
C GLY A 177 9.85 16.02 5.15
N ALA A 178 10.14 15.16 4.16
CA ALA A 178 10.82 15.55 2.93
C ALA A 178 9.93 16.36 1.97
N VAL A 179 8.63 16.05 1.91
CA VAL A 179 7.69 16.64 0.94
C VAL A 179 7.01 17.89 1.48
N MET A 180 6.43 17.82 2.67
CA MET A 180 5.61 18.89 3.24
C MET A 180 6.41 19.79 4.19
N GLY A 181 7.45 19.25 4.83
CA GLY A 181 8.30 19.96 5.77
C GLY A 181 8.53 19.18 7.07
N ALA A 182 9.63 19.48 7.75
CA ALA A 182 10.07 18.77 8.95
C ALA A 182 9.02 18.78 10.07
N GLU A 183 8.21 19.83 10.14
CA GLU A 183 7.10 20.03 11.06
C GLU A 183 6.04 18.92 10.91
N VAL A 184 5.69 18.56 9.68
CA VAL A 184 4.68 17.52 9.41
C VAL A 184 5.21 16.14 9.76
N GLY A 185 6.47 15.86 9.41
CA GLY A 185 7.15 14.62 9.82
C GLY A 185 7.30 14.50 11.34
N TYR A 186 7.52 15.60 12.05
CA TYR A 186 7.52 15.64 13.52
C TYR A 186 6.12 15.35 14.10
N VAL A 187 5.09 16.00 13.58
CA VAL A 187 3.71 15.81 14.02
C VAL A 187 3.28 14.36 13.87
N LEU A 188 3.53 13.73 12.72
CA LEU A 188 3.18 12.33 12.49
C LEU A 188 3.89 11.41 13.50
N ARG A 189 5.20 11.59 13.73
CA ARG A 189 5.96 10.78 14.70
C ARG A 189 5.36 10.84 16.10
N VAL A 190 5.03 12.04 16.57
CA VAL A 190 4.45 12.24 17.91
C VAL A 190 3.04 11.66 18.00
N VAL A 191 2.20 11.87 16.98
CA VAL A 191 0.82 11.34 16.98
C VAL A 191 0.83 9.80 16.90
N TYR A 192 1.66 9.20 16.06
CA TYR A 192 1.81 7.74 16.02
C TYR A 192 2.29 7.16 17.35
N ALA A 193 3.30 7.78 17.97
CA ALA A 193 3.78 7.38 19.29
C ALA A 193 2.66 7.43 20.34
N LYS A 194 1.80 8.45 20.31
CA LYS A 194 0.66 8.60 21.23
C LYS A 194 -0.45 7.58 20.98
N GLU A 195 -0.81 7.33 19.73
CA GLU A 195 -1.83 6.34 19.36
C GLU A 195 -1.32 4.89 19.48
N GLY A 196 -0.01 4.70 19.68
CA GLY A 196 0.64 3.39 19.77
C GLY A 196 0.71 2.66 18.43
N ALA A 197 0.75 3.41 17.33
CA ALA A 197 1.12 2.91 16.00
C ALA A 197 2.65 2.96 15.88
N ARG A 198 3.31 1.80 15.95
CA ARG A 198 4.77 1.72 16.08
C ARG A 198 5.32 0.36 15.74
#